data_AF-A0A438J328-F1
#
_entry.id   AF-A0A438J328-F1
#
_cell.length_a   1.000
_cell.length_b   1.000
_cell.length_c   1.000
_cell.angle_alpha   90.00
_cell.angle_beta   90.00
_cell.angle_gamma   90.00
#
_symmetry.space_group_name_H-M   'P 1'
#
loop_
_entity.id
_entity.type
_entity.pdbx_description
1 polymer ?
#
loop_
_entity_poly.entity_id
_entity_poly.type
_entity_poly.pdbx_seq_one_letter_code
_entity_poly.pdbx_strand_id
1 'polypeptide(L)'
;MAKFWVAIELKTFEVSIEEVKGKLKGIIVERSRGFSSWIRFGVSSLRKLLEGFKECCREEKKGRLVKVWEEEGRKFRLERRVNRPGVIGRWAILTEKLRALGIVTQKEDKGVEAIRINSKKKESNIK
;
A
#
# COMPACT_ATOMS: atom_id res chain seq x y z
N MET A 1 13.61 5.89 -1.86
CA MET A 1 12.84 5.36 -0.72
C MET A 1 11.63 6.27 -0.48
N ALA A 2 10.42 5.71 -0.52
CA ALA A 2 9.19 6.44 -0.22
C ALA A 2 8.75 6.11 1.21
N LYS A 3 8.38 7.13 2.00
CA LYS A 3 7.95 6.96 3.39
C LYS A 3 6.85 7.95 3.72
N PHE A 4 5.83 7.49 4.43
CA PHE A 4 4.75 8.35 4.92
C PHE A 4 4.09 7.76 6.15
N TRP A 5 3.27 8.58 6.80
CA TRP A 5 2.58 8.24 8.03
C TRP A 5 1.07 8.39 7.85
N VAL A 6 0.31 7.47 8.46
CA VAL A 6 -1.15 7.53 8.52
C VAL A 6 -1.60 7.25 9.94
N ALA A 7 -2.46 8.09 10.49
CA ALA A 7 -3.09 7.86 11.78
C ALA A 7 -4.53 7.34 11.58
N ILE A 8 -4.86 6.22 12.23
CA ILE A 8 -6.20 5.64 12.22
C ILE A 8 -6.56 5.34 13.68
N GLU A 9 -7.58 6.03 14.20
CA GLU A 9 -7.99 5.96 15.61
C GLU A 9 -6.83 6.28 16.57
N LEU A 10 -6.51 5.34 17.48
CA LEU A 10 -5.43 5.44 18.47
C LEU A 10 -4.11 4.82 17.98
N LYS A 11 -4.00 4.58 16.66
CA LYS A 11 -2.87 3.90 16.04
C LYS A 11 -2.23 4.78 14.96
N THR A 12 -0.92 4.70 14.86
CA THR A 12 -0.15 5.35 13.78
C THR A 12 0.58 4.29 12.98
N PHE A 13 0.48 4.39 11.67
CA PHE A 13 1.11 3.49 10.71
C PHE A 13 2.20 4.24 9.97
N GLU A 14 3.43 3.76 10.08
CA GLU A 14 4.52 4.12 9.19
C GLU A 14 4.48 3.17 8.00
N VAL A 15 4.42 3.72 6.78
CA VAL A 15 4.55 2.90 5.57
C VAL A 15 5.80 3.36 4.85
N SER A 16 6.74 2.44 4.65
CA SER A 16 7.96 2.66 3.89
C SER A 16 8.04 1.67 2.74
N ILE A 17 8.48 2.15 1.58
CA ILE A 17 8.63 1.36 0.36
C ILE A 17 9.99 1.72 -0.25
N GLU A 18 10.74 0.68 -0.56
CA GLU A 18 12.08 0.76 -1.11
C GLU A 18 12.29 -0.30 -2.19
N GLU A 19 13.28 -0.07 -3.04
CA GLU A 19 13.73 -1.05 -4.03
C GLU A 19 14.98 -1.73 -3.49
N VAL A 20 14.91 -3.05 -3.34
CA VAL A 20 16.00 -3.88 -2.83
C VAL A 20 16.33 -4.91 -3.89
N LYS A 21 17.54 -4.83 -4.46
CA LYS A 21 18.01 -5.74 -5.52
C LYS A 21 17.05 -5.82 -6.72
N GLY A 22 16.52 -4.68 -7.19
CA GLY A 22 15.58 -4.64 -8.31
C GLY A 22 14.14 -5.04 -7.96
N LYS A 23 13.83 -5.30 -6.69
CA LYS A 23 12.48 -5.70 -6.25
C LYS A 23 11.93 -4.68 -5.25
N LEU A 24 10.69 -4.25 -5.46
CA LEU A 24 9.97 -3.43 -4.49
C LEU A 24 9.66 -4.24 -3.23
N LYS A 25 10.04 -3.68 -2.09
CA LYS A 25 9.76 -4.17 -0.74
C LYS A 25 9.16 -3.03 0.06
N GLY A 26 8.21 -3.36 0.92
CA GLY A 26 7.62 -2.41 1.82
C GLY A 26 7.52 -2.94 3.24
N ILE A 27 7.47 -2.00 4.17
CA ILE A 27 7.28 -2.24 5.60
C ILE A 27 6.10 -1.39 6.05
N ILE A 28 5.20 -2.00 6.82
CA ILE A 28 4.20 -1.26 7.60
C ILE A 28 4.55 -1.44 9.07
N VAL A 29 4.71 -0.35 9.81
CA VAL A 29 4.90 -0.35 11.26
C VAL A 29 3.67 0.27 11.90
N GLU A 30 2.92 -0.50 12.66
CA GLU A 30 1.85 -0.02 13.52
C GLU A 30 2.43 0.34 14.89
N ARG A 31 2.09 1.53 15.39
CA ARG A 31 2.36 1.95 16.77
C ARG A 31 1.04 2.31 17.46
N SER A 32 0.92 1.92 18.71
CA SER A 32 -0.21 2.18 19.59
C SER A 32 0.27 2.38 21.03
N ARG A 33 -0.63 2.67 22.00
CA ARG A 33 -0.26 2.89 23.40
C ARG A 33 0.38 1.62 24.01
N GLY A 34 1.71 1.58 24.04
CA GLY A 34 2.49 0.50 24.64
C GLY A 34 2.79 -0.70 23.72
N PHE A 35 2.32 -0.69 22.47
CA PHE A 35 2.56 -1.80 21.53
C PHE A 35 2.99 -1.31 20.16
N SER A 36 3.94 -2.03 19.56
CA SER A 36 4.34 -1.88 18.16
C SER A 36 4.33 -3.22 17.44
N SER A 37 3.77 -3.25 16.24
CA SER A 37 3.81 -4.42 15.36
C SER A 37 4.25 -3.98 13.96
N TRP A 38 4.78 -4.91 13.17
CA TRP A 38 5.19 -4.60 11.80
C TRP A 38 5.05 -5.79 10.88
N ILE A 39 4.89 -5.50 9.59
CA ILE A 39 4.90 -6.50 8.52
C ILE A 39 5.84 -6.06 7.40
N ARG A 40 6.44 -7.04 6.72
CA ARG A 40 7.16 -6.86 5.45
C ARG A 40 6.32 -7.45 4.33
N PHE A 41 6.29 -6.76 3.20
CA PHE A 41 5.54 -7.15 2.03
C PHE A 41 6.32 -6.84 0.74
N GLY A 42 6.07 -7.61 -0.32
CA GLY A 42 6.59 -7.37 -1.66
C GLY A 42 5.55 -6.73 -2.57
N VAL A 43 5.89 -6.68 -3.86
CA VAL A 43 5.05 -6.05 -4.89
C VAL A 43 3.66 -6.69 -5.00
N SER A 44 3.54 -8.01 -4.88
CA SER A 44 2.25 -8.70 -5.02
C SER A 44 1.34 -8.38 -3.85
N SER A 45 1.88 -8.38 -2.64
CA SER A 45 1.14 -7.99 -1.44
C SER A 45 0.74 -6.51 -1.46
N LEU A 46 1.61 -5.62 -1.95
CA LEU A 46 1.28 -4.20 -2.13
C LEU A 46 0.06 -4.02 -3.04
N ARG A 47 0.01 -4.75 -4.16
CA ARG A 47 -1.15 -4.70 -5.07
C ARG A 47 -2.42 -5.20 -4.39
N LYS A 48 -2.36 -6.32 -3.66
CA LYS A 48 -3.51 -6.88 -2.93
C LYS A 48 -4.02 -5.94 -1.83
N LEU A 49 -3.12 -5.27 -1.12
CA LEU A 49 -3.47 -4.23 -0.14
C LEU A 49 -4.21 -3.07 -0.80
N LEU A 50 -3.67 -2.52 -1.90
CA LEU A 50 -4.31 -1.43 -2.63
C LEU A 50 -5.68 -1.81 -3.20
N GLU A 51 -5.81 -3.01 -3.74
CA GLU A 51 -7.07 -3.55 -4.24
C GLU A 51 -8.10 -3.66 -3.11
N GLY A 52 -7.67 -4.18 -1.95
CA GLY A 52 -8.51 -4.26 -0.76
C GLY A 52 -8.91 -2.91 -0.20
N PHE A 53 -8.00 -1.92 -0.17
CA PHE A 53 -8.32 -0.58 0.30
C PHE A 53 -9.31 0.14 -0.61
N LYS A 54 -9.16 0.01 -1.94
CA LYS A 54 -10.14 0.54 -2.90
C LYS A 54 -11.53 -0.08 -2.69
N GLU A 55 -11.59 -1.39 -2.45
CA GLU A 55 -12.85 -2.09 -2.21
C GLU A 55 -13.48 -1.71 -0.86
N CYS A 56 -12.67 -1.44 0.17
CA CYS A 56 -13.14 -0.91 1.44
C CYS A 56 -13.81 0.47 1.29
N CYS A 57 -13.35 1.31 0.34
CA CYS A 57 -13.86 2.67 0.14
C CYS A 57 -15.20 2.73 -0.62
N ARG A 58 -15.59 1.66 -1.31
CA ARG A 58 -16.87 1.64 -2.05
C ARG A 58 -18.00 1.41 -1.06
N GLU A 59 -18.72 2.48 -0.72
CA GLU A 59 -19.81 2.48 0.27
C GLU A 59 -20.92 1.45 -0.01
N GLU A 60 -21.09 1.07 -1.27
CA GLU A 60 -22.11 0.12 -1.75
C GLU A 60 -21.90 -1.31 -1.22
N LYS A 61 -20.69 -1.68 -0.80
CA LYS A 61 -20.39 -2.98 -0.19
C LYS A 61 -20.31 -2.83 1.33
N LYS A 62 -21.45 -2.83 2.03
CA LYS A 62 -21.53 -2.85 3.52
C LYS A 62 -21.21 -4.21 4.16
N GLY A 63 -20.59 -5.13 3.42
CA GLY A 63 -20.29 -6.49 3.87
C GLY A 63 -18.88 -6.65 4.47
N ARG A 64 -18.66 -7.82 5.06
CA ARG A 64 -17.34 -8.30 5.47
C ARG A 64 -16.45 -8.44 4.22
N LEU A 65 -15.28 -7.80 4.22
CA LEU A 65 -14.25 -8.03 3.21
C LEU A 65 -13.18 -8.92 3.81
N VAL A 66 -12.87 -10.04 3.17
CA VAL A 66 -11.72 -10.88 3.51
C VAL A 66 -10.95 -11.18 2.23
N LYS A 67 -9.66 -10.82 2.20
CA LYS A 67 -8.73 -11.23 1.14
C LYS A 67 -7.59 -11.99 1.78
N VAL A 68 -7.28 -13.17 1.24
CA VAL A 68 -6.15 -14.00 1.67
C VAL A 68 -5.26 -14.22 0.46
N TRP A 69 -3.96 -14.10 0.65
CA TRP A 69 -2.97 -14.37 -0.39
C TRP A 69 -1.66 -14.84 0.24
N GLU A 70 -0.75 -15.36 -0.59
CA GLU A 70 0.57 -15.81 -0.17
C GLU A 70 1.64 -15.12 -1.01
N GLU A 71 2.73 -14.70 -0.38
CA GLU A 71 3.90 -14.12 -1.06
C GLU A 71 5.17 -14.56 -0.32
N GLU A 72 6.15 -15.09 -1.06
CA GLU A 72 7.43 -15.55 -0.50
C GLU A 72 7.24 -16.53 0.68
N GLY A 73 6.27 -17.45 0.56
CA GLY A 73 5.95 -18.44 1.59
C GLY A 73 5.21 -17.88 2.82
N ARG A 74 4.84 -16.59 2.81
CA ARG A 74 4.08 -15.95 3.90
C ARG A 74 2.64 -15.75 3.50
N LYS A 75 1.72 -16.22 4.34
CA LYS A 75 0.28 -16.00 4.17
C LYS A 75 -0.12 -14.67 4.79
N PHE A 76 -0.83 -13.86 4.01
CA PHE A 76 -1.39 -12.57 4.41
C PHE A 76 -2.91 -12.65 4.38
N ARG A 77 -3.53 -11.92 5.30
CA ARG A 77 -4.98 -11.79 5.38
C ARG A 77 -5.34 -10.32 5.63
N LEU A 78 -6.09 -9.74 4.71
CA LEU A 78 -6.74 -8.44 4.89
C LEU A 78 -8.20 -8.68 5.24
N GLU A 79 -8.65 -8.11 6.35
CA GLU A 79 -10.03 -8.21 6.79
C GLU A 79 -10.58 -6.83 7.14
N ARG A 80 -11.71 -6.46 6.53
CA ARG A 80 -12.51 -5.32 6.97
C ARG A 80 -13.33 -5.74 8.17
N ARG A 81 -12.93 -5.28 9.34
CA ARG A 81 -13.73 -5.41 10.57
C ARG A 81 -14.72 -4.26 10.63
N VAL A 82 -16.00 -4.58 10.78
CA VAL A 82 -17.08 -3.58 10.89
C VAL A 82 -17.21 -3.21 12.37
N ASN A 83 -16.30 -2.37 12.85
CA ASN A 83 -16.42 -1.78 14.18
C ASN A 83 -16.66 -0.28 14.03
N ARG A 84 -17.92 0.13 14.27
CA ARG A 84 -18.48 1.50 14.17
C ARG A 84 -18.54 2.15 12.77
N PRO A 85 -19.57 2.98 12.51
CA PRO A 85 -19.61 3.86 11.34
C PRO A 85 -18.46 4.87 11.41
N GLY A 86 -17.61 4.93 10.38
CA GLY A 86 -16.50 5.91 10.28
C GLY A 86 -15.14 5.35 9.85
N VAL A 87 -14.93 4.03 9.86
CA VAL A 87 -13.63 3.41 9.50
C VAL A 87 -13.34 3.48 7.99
N ILE A 88 -14.38 3.54 7.16
CA ILE A 88 -14.29 3.46 5.68
C ILE A 88 -13.54 4.67 5.08
N GLY A 89 -13.81 5.88 5.55
CA GLY A 89 -13.22 7.11 4.99
C GLY A 89 -11.71 7.25 5.22
N ARG A 90 -11.14 6.57 6.23
CA ARG A 90 -9.72 6.72 6.59
C ARG A 90 -8.77 5.85 5.77
N TRP A 91 -9.27 4.76 5.17
CA TRP A 91 -8.50 3.93 4.23
C TRP A 91 -8.36 4.56 2.84
N ALA A 92 -9.27 5.46 2.48
CA ALA A 92 -9.18 6.25 1.25
C ALA A 92 -7.90 7.10 1.25
N ILE A 93 -7.60 7.75 2.37
CA ILE A 93 -6.40 8.58 2.56
C ILE A 93 -5.12 7.77 2.36
N LEU A 94 -5.07 6.53 2.86
CA LEU A 94 -3.91 5.64 2.66
C LEU A 94 -3.73 5.30 1.17
N THR A 95 -4.83 5.03 0.46
CA THR A 95 -4.81 4.71 -0.97
C THR A 95 -4.33 5.90 -1.81
N GLU A 96 -4.79 7.11 -1.49
CA GLU A 96 -4.38 8.34 -2.18
C GLU A 96 -2.91 8.66 -1.94
N LYS A 97 -2.43 8.55 -0.69
CA LYS A 97 -1.01 8.76 -0.36
C LYS A 97 -0.09 7.79 -1.11
N LEU A 98 -0.48 6.53 -1.26
CA LEU A 98 0.28 5.56 -2.04
C LEU A 98 0.28 5.92 -3.54
N ARG A 99 -0.86 6.36 -4.09
CA ARG A 99 -0.95 6.82 -5.49
C ARG A 99 -0.09 8.06 -5.74
N ALA A 100 -0.07 9.02 -4.81
CA ALA A 100 0.75 10.23 -4.90
C ALA A 100 2.26 9.92 -4.94
N LEU A 101 2.68 8.78 -4.38
CA LEU A 101 4.05 8.29 -4.45
C LEU A 101 4.38 7.56 -5.77
N GLY A 102 3.50 7.66 -6.79
CA GLY A 102 3.67 7.01 -8.09
C GLY A 102 3.36 5.51 -8.08
N ILE A 103 2.79 4.98 -6.99
CA ILE A 103 2.41 3.57 -6.89
C ILE A 103 1.05 3.39 -7.56
N VAL A 104 1.09 3.29 -8.87
CA VAL A 104 -0.05 2.85 -9.68
C VAL A 104 0.19 1.39 -10.00
N THR A 105 -0.71 0.52 -9.54
CA THR A 105 -0.68 -0.90 -9.90
C THR A 105 -0.92 -0.99 -11.41
N GLN A 106 0.12 -1.10 -12.20
CA GLN A 106 -0.03 -1.55 -13.59
C GLN A 106 -0.66 -2.95 -13.54
N LYS A 107 -1.70 -3.17 -14.33
CA LYS A 107 -2.17 -4.54 -14.59
C LYS A 107 -0.95 -5.30 -15.12
N GLU A 108 -0.65 -6.44 -14.53
CA GLU A 108 0.20 -7.41 -15.22
C GLU A 108 -0.63 -7.98 -16.35
N ASP A 109 -0.48 -7.42 -17.54
CA ASP A 109 -0.64 -8.22 -18.74
C ASP A 109 0.48 -9.26 -18.68
N LYS A 110 0.10 -10.53 -18.71
CA LYS A 110 1.05 -11.64 -18.82
C LYS A 110 1.76 -11.51 -20.17
N GLY A 111 2.87 -10.79 -20.19
CA GLY A 111 3.65 -10.51 -21.38
C GLY A 111 4.95 -9.81 -21.00
N VAL A 112 6.06 -10.36 -21.45
CA VAL A 112 7.44 -10.05 -21.10
C VAL A 112 7.84 -8.58 -21.38
N GLU A 113 8.76 -8.06 -20.54
CA GLU A 113 10.00 -7.32 -20.87
C GLU A 113 10.23 -6.14 -19.90
N ALA A 114 11.43 -6.10 -19.31
CA ALA A 114 11.84 -5.11 -18.33
C ALA A 114 11.83 -3.68 -18.89
N ILE A 115 11.10 -2.76 -18.25
CA ILE A 115 11.16 -1.34 -18.60
C ILE A 115 12.26 -0.65 -17.78
N ARG A 116 13.35 -0.39 -18.48
CA ARG A 116 14.47 0.50 -18.14
C ARG A 116 13.96 1.89 -17.73
N ILE A 117 14.19 2.28 -16.48
CA ILE A 117 13.95 3.66 -16.02
C ILE A 117 15.12 4.53 -16.52
N ASN A 118 14.92 5.23 -17.63
CA ASN A 118 15.84 6.28 -18.06
C ASN A 118 15.50 7.57 -17.29
N SER A 119 16.38 7.96 -16.37
CA SER A 119 16.37 9.30 -15.79
C SER A 119 16.80 10.31 -16.86
N LYS A 120 15.86 11.11 -17.39
CA LYS A 120 16.20 12.38 -18.06
C LYS A 120 16.01 13.51 -17.07
N LYS A 121 17.13 13.96 -16.52
CA LYS A 121 17.29 15.26 -15.85
C LYS A 121 16.89 16.35 -16.85
N LYS A 122 15.86 17.15 -16.54
CA LYS A 122 15.59 18.39 -17.27
C LYS A 122 16.29 19.51 -16.53
N GLU A 123 17.45 19.92 -17.03
CA GLU A 123 18.09 21.17 -16.64
C GLU A 123 17.21 22.34 -17.07
N SER A 124 16.85 23.19 -16.11
CA SER A 124 16.24 24.49 -16.34
C SER A 124 17.32 25.44 -16.83
N ASN A 125 17.21 25.90 -18.08
CA ASN A 125 17.95 27.06 -18.56
C ASN A 125 16.99 28.24 -18.58
N ILE A 126 17.12 29.13 -17.60
CA ILE A 126 16.45 30.43 -17.59
C ILE A 126 17.38 31.37 -18.36
N LYS A 127 16.92 31.83 -19.52
CA LYS A 127 17.51 33.00 -20.21
C LYS A 127 16.91 34.26 -19.61
#